data_AF-A0AAN6LC73-F1
#
_entry.id   AF-A0AAN6LC73-F1
#
_cell.length_a   1.000
_cell.length_b   1.000
_cell.length_c   1.000
_cell.angle_alpha   90.00
_cell.angle_beta   90.00
_cell.angle_gamma   90.00
#
_symmetry.space_group_name_H-M   'P 1'
#
loop_
_entity.id
_entity.type
_entity.pdbx_description
1 polymer ?
#
loop_
_entity_poly.entity_id
_entity_poly.type
_entity_poly.pdbx_seq_one_letter_code
_entity_poly.pdbx_strand_id
1 'polypeptide(L)'
;MDSSEAVSSTHQAKGKGKGKSKTKPPRPISLCLSTPPTIPERYASLLAQTSPSKPAPKPPRLLLNPSPTTALTFTNTSTSTTIPALLSLKAHQCRTELDYLKYYQSTLRTALLSPTNPLSTQSYADEMIAVDRKCRPLLEEFAILTRQRRALEQDLTGEVAVRRHKLTAITISTDGDREVETDLDPDTEADADADADAITLLSKAYASALFSKGLGMNMNMNMNIASQHATPALAQARFRRDVLSYYAAARVEEGESQMYCPVTGWWDAGSVRVARLVPAALATGGLVRLFGEREVAVGDRRNGIPLHAKIEEAMNAGVIAIVPVPPTEPDNQISGWKCILTNESYRDRIFSRDLTGHGSRWNELDHKPLTFQSDARPAARFLFFRFVMTYLQAKLGGNVGWAQRVESGTADDLWPADGEYLDRSMSAAVVRNVCGFEVPEGLCGGFTFDGELGEVGEGDDEMVLAMRLREVLMEGMRVVELDEGAVETEVVGLGVNGDGGGEDK
;
A
#
# COMPACT_ATOMS: atom_id res chain seq x y z
N MET A 1 23.45 -18.79 69.45
CA MET A 1 24.47 -19.13 68.45
C MET A 1 24.30 -18.12 67.34
N ASP A 2 25.28 -17.21 67.29
CA ASP A 2 25.72 -16.28 66.25
C ASP A 2 24.74 -15.65 65.26
N SER A 3 24.92 -14.41 64.78
CA SER A 3 25.70 -13.22 65.11
C SER A 3 25.54 -12.37 63.83
N SER A 4 25.13 -11.11 63.92
CA SER A 4 25.75 -9.97 63.22
C SER A 4 24.85 -8.74 63.24
N GLU A 5 25.38 -7.72 63.91
CA GLU A 5 24.97 -6.33 63.92
C GLU A 5 25.44 -5.60 62.65
N ALA A 6 24.74 -4.52 62.27
CA ALA A 6 25.38 -3.36 61.67
C ALA A 6 24.59 -2.08 62.01
N VAL A 7 25.36 -1.06 62.36
CA VAL A 7 25.01 0.16 63.13
C VAL A 7 25.14 1.40 62.23
N SER A 8 24.54 2.51 62.70
CA SER A 8 24.93 3.92 62.44
C SER A 8 24.36 4.59 61.19
N SER A 9 24.04 5.88 61.14
CA SER A 9 24.01 6.97 62.13
C SER A 9 23.37 8.18 61.43
N THR A 10 22.53 8.92 62.15
CA THR A 10 21.85 10.13 61.68
C THR A 10 22.67 11.36 62.08
N HIS A 11 23.23 12.08 61.10
CA HIS A 11 23.89 13.37 61.34
C HIS A 11 22.93 14.54 61.08
N GLN A 12 22.60 15.25 62.17
CA GLN A 12 22.09 16.62 62.16
C GLN A 12 23.22 17.60 61.82
N ALA A 13 22.99 18.49 60.85
CA ALA A 13 23.81 19.68 60.64
C ALA A 13 22.93 20.93 60.65
N LYS A 14 23.16 21.78 61.66
CA LYS A 14 22.67 23.16 61.78
C LYS A 14 23.46 24.07 60.84
N GLY A 15 22.77 24.84 60.01
CA GLY A 15 23.34 25.98 59.27
C GLY A 15 22.42 27.20 59.37
N LYS A 16 22.83 28.21 60.16
CA LYS A 16 22.25 29.57 60.20
C LYS A 16 22.90 30.41 59.10
N GLY A 17 22.15 31.27 58.41
CA GLY A 17 22.78 32.37 57.65
C GLY A 17 21.92 33.15 56.66
N LYS A 18 21.20 34.15 57.17
CA LYS A 18 20.89 35.49 56.60
C LYS A 18 21.03 35.71 55.08
N GLY A 19 19.98 36.28 54.47
CA GLY A 19 20.13 37.08 53.24
C GLY A 19 18.81 37.57 52.66
N LYS A 20 18.50 38.86 52.82
CA LYS A 20 17.32 39.55 52.26
C LYS A 20 17.51 39.84 50.76
N SER A 21 16.51 39.60 49.93
CA SER A 21 15.99 40.60 48.98
C SER A 21 14.58 40.19 48.52
N LYS A 22 13.59 41.02 48.87
CA LYS A 22 12.21 40.90 48.36
C LYS A 22 12.14 41.74 47.08
N THR A 23 12.30 41.11 45.92
CA THR A 23 11.92 41.69 44.63
C THR A 23 10.41 41.56 44.48
N LYS A 24 9.71 42.70 44.46
CA LYS A 24 8.28 42.80 44.14
C LYS A 24 8.05 42.31 42.70
N PRO A 25 6.98 41.53 42.43
CA PRO A 25 6.51 41.36 41.06
C PRO A 25 5.94 42.69 40.53
N PRO A 26 6.18 43.06 39.27
CA PRO A 26 5.56 44.22 38.66
C PRO A 26 4.05 44.01 38.55
N ARG A 27 3.29 45.06 38.85
CA ARG A 27 1.84 45.12 38.68
C ARG A 27 1.48 44.98 37.19
N PRO A 28 0.34 44.37 36.86
CA PRO A 28 -0.14 44.31 35.48
C PRO A 28 -0.46 45.72 34.99
N ILE A 29 0.11 46.09 33.85
CA ILE A 29 -0.22 47.30 33.12
C ILE A 29 -1.58 47.05 32.44
N SER A 30 -2.58 47.78 32.91
CA SER A 30 -3.88 47.91 32.25
C SER A 30 -3.71 48.78 31.01
N LEU A 31 -3.79 48.17 29.82
CA LEU A 31 -4.03 48.89 28.57
C LEU A 31 -5.46 48.60 28.12
N CYS A 32 -6.32 49.60 28.30
CA CYS A 32 -7.57 49.74 27.56
C CYS A 32 -7.26 50.11 26.09
N LEU A 33 -8.24 49.82 25.21
CA LEU A 33 -8.34 50.16 23.78
C LEU A 33 -7.57 49.18 22.88
N SER A 34 -8.17 48.49 21.90
CA SER A 34 -9.21 48.93 20.97
C SER A 34 -10.21 47.82 20.62
N THR A 35 -11.45 48.24 20.48
CA THR A 35 -12.56 47.48 19.90
C THR A 35 -12.33 47.19 18.41
N PRO A 36 -12.77 46.02 17.89
CA PRO A 36 -12.76 45.73 16.47
C PRO A 36 -13.74 46.65 15.71
N PRO A 37 -13.41 47.13 14.50
CA PRO A 37 -14.29 48.02 13.75
C PRO A 37 -15.55 47.28 13.26
N THR A 38 -16.69 47.79 13.69
CA THR A 38 -18.01 47.58 13.07
C THR A 38 -18.08 48.46 11.82
N ILE A 39 -18.37 47.86 10.66
CA ILE A 39 -18.65 48.57 9.40
C ILE A 39 -20.10 48.26 8.98
N PRO A 40 -20.85 49.26 8.46
CA PRO A 40 -22.28 49.39 8.68
C PRO A 40 -23.17 48.65 7.66
N GLU A 41 -24.31 48.16 8.17
CA GLU A 41 -25.50 47.84 7.37
C GLU A 41 -26.11 49.10 6.75
N ARG A 42 -25.84 49.32 5.46
CA ARG A 42 -26.73 49.98 4.49
C ARG A 42 -26.38 49.36 3.13
N TYR A 43 -27.20 48.62 2.41
CA TYR A 43 -28.64 48.66 2.19
C TYR A 43 -29.15 47.24 1.90
N ALA A 44 -29.92 46.66 2.82
CA ALA A 44 -30.79 45.52 2.54
C ALA A 44 -32.23 46.04 2.48
N SER A 45 -32.61 46.61 1.34
CA SER A 45 -34.00 46.76 0.89
C SER A 45 -33.97 47.36 -0.51
N LEU A 46 -34.22 46.53 -1.51
CA LEU A 46 -35.02 46.83 -2.71
C LEU A 46 -35.09 45.54 -3.54
N LEU A 47 -36.03 44.67 -3.13
CA LEU A 47 -36.57 43.66 -4.01
C LEU A 47 -37.33 44.36 -5.14
N ALA A 48 -36.87 44.19 -6.38
CA ALA A 48 -37.60 43.52 -7.47
C ALA A 48 -37.24 44.04 -8.87
N GLN A 49 -36.99 43.05 -9.75
CA GLN A 49 -37.33 42.97 -11.18
C GLN A 49 -36.48 43.65 -12.29
N THR A 50 -36.20 42.79 -13.28
CA THR A 50 -35.93 42.99 -14.71
C THR A 50 -34.48 43.14 -15.22
N SER A 51 -33.98 42.02 -15.79
CA SER A 51 -33.31 41.88 -17.10
C SER A 51 -32.01 42.69 -17.40
N PRO A 52 -31.29 42.43 -18.51
CA PRO A 52 -29.97 41.80 -18.38
C PRO A 52 -28.83 42.67 -18.97
N SER A 53 -27.66 42.64 -18.35
CA SER A 53 -26.43 42.91 -19.12
C SER A 53 -25.20 42.25 -18.51
N LYS A 54 -24.59 41.38 -19.34
CA LYS A 54 -23.16 41.14 -19.50
C LYS A 54 -22.34 40.66 -18.28
N PRO A 55 -22.06 39.34 -18.18
CA PRO A 55 -20.93 38.84 -17.42
C PRO A 55 -19.68 38.67 -18.30
N ALA A 56 -18.52 39.03 -17.75
CA ALA A 56 -17.20 38.63 -18.24
C ALA A 56 -16.99 37.11 -18.08
N PRO A 57 -16.22 36.44 -18.96
CA PRO A 57 -16.12 34.99 -18.95
C PRO A 57 -15.20 34.47 -17.84
N LYS A 58 -15.75 33.61 -16.97
CA LYS A 58 -14.97 32.62 -16.21
C LYS A 58 -14.41 31.57 -17.19
N PRO A 59 -13.18 31.07 -17.00
CA PRO A 59 -12.63 30.01 -17.85
C PRO A 59 -13.47 28.73 -17.72
N PRO A 60 -13.76 28.03 -18.83
CA PRO A 60 -14.53 26.79 -18.80
C PRO A 60 -13.69 25.67 -18.19
N ARG A 61 -14.10 25.18 -17.02
CA ARG A 61 -13.75 23.83 -16.59
C ARG A 61 -14.55 22.87 -17.46
N LEU A 62 -13.86 22.24 -18.41
CA LEU A 62 -14.36 21.13 -19.22
C LEU A 62 -14.62 19.92 -18.30
N LEU A 63 -15.83 19.84 -17.74
CA LEU A 63 -16.35 18.60 -17.20
C LEU A 63 -16.96 17.81 -18.36
N LEU A 64 -16.15 16.94 -18.95
CA LEU A 64 -16.65 15.87 -19.82
C LEU A 64 -17.21 14.77 -18.92
N ASN A 65 -18.54 14.71 -18.82
CA ASN A 65 -19.24 13.51 -18.37
C ASN A 65 -19.33 12.54 -19.55
N PRO A 66 -18.70 11.35 -19.51
CA PRO A 66 -18.96 10.33 -20.52
C PRO A 66 -20.37 9.73 -20.34
N SER A 67 -21.09 9.62 -21.46
CA SER A 67 -22.35 8.85 -21.59
C SER A 67 -22.09 7.33 -21.45
N PRO A 68 -23.12 6.52 -21.13
CA PRO A 68 -22.93 5.20 -20.56
C PRO A 68 -22.50 4.21 -21.64
N THR A 69 -21.23 3.79 -21.60
CA THR A 69 -20.78 2.64 -22.36
C THR A 69 -21.20 1.37 -21.62
N THR A 70 -21.92 0.50 -22.33
CA THR A 70 -22.47 -0.78 -21.88
C THR A 70 -21.50 -1.55 -20.97
N ALA A 71 -21.86 -1.68 -19.69
CA ALA A 71 -21.08 -2.40 -18.70
C ALA A 71 -21.18 -3.91 -18.94
N LEU A 72 -20.06 -4.54 -19.31
CA LEU A 72 -19.89 -5.99 -19.19
C LEU A 72 -19.36 -6.28 -17.79
N THR A 73 -20.28 -6.61 -16.90
CA THR A 73 -20.02 -7.06 -15.53
C THR A 73 -19.29 -8.41 -15.60
N PHE A 74 -18.01 -8.46 -15.22
CA PHE A 74 -17.36 -9.73 -14.87
C PHE A 74 -17.87 -10.16 -13.49
N THR A 75 -18.98 -10.89 -13.48
CA THR A 75 -19.19 -11.87 -12.41
C THR A 75 -18.21 -13.02 -12.62
N ASN A 76 -17.73 -13.63 -11.53
CA ASN A 76 -16.98 -14.88 -11.51
C ASN A 76 -17.82 -16.03 -12.11
N THR A 77 -18.06 -16.00 -13.42
CA THR A 77 -18.74 -17.09 -14.13
C THR A 77 -17.69 -17.90 -14.89
N SER A 78 -17.40 -19.05 -14.29
CA SER A 78 -16.95 -20.29 -14.93
C SER A 78 -15.49 -20.37 -15.39
N THR A 79 -14.83 -21.40 -14.85
CA THR A 79 -13.46 -21.92 -14.98
C THR A 79 -13.02 -22.31 -16.41
N SER A 80 -13.49 -21.64 -17.46
CA SER A 80 -13.34 -22.07 -18.86
C SER A 80 -12.90 -20.98 -19.85
N THR A 81 -12.35 -19.84 -19.40
CA THR A 81 -11.77 -18.89 -20.38
C THR A 81 -10.41 -19.40 -20.85
N THR A 82 -10.35 -19.88 -22.09
CA THR A 82 -9.11 -20.37 -22.72
C THR A 82 -8.06 -19.25 -22.84
N ILE A 83 -6.75 -19.57 -22.84
CA ILE A 83 -5.68 -18.56 -22.99
C ILE A 83 -5.86 -17.65 -24.22
N PRO A 84 -6.25 -18.16 -25.41
CA PRO A 84 -6.54 -17.29 -26.55
C PRO A 84 -7.55 -16.20 -26.22
N ALA A 85 -8.57 -16.50 -25.40
CA ALA A 85 -9.58 -15.53 -24.98
C ALA A 85 -8.97 -14.47 -24.04
N LEU A 86 -8.10 -14.87 -23.12
CA LEU A 86 -7.43 -13.95 -22.20
C LEU A 86 -6.45 -13.02 -22.94
N LEU A 87 -5.64 -13.55 -23.86
CA LEU A 87 -4.75 -12.74 -24.71
C LEU A 87 -5.55 -11.78 -25.59
N SER A 88 -6.69 -12.23 -26.12
CA SER A 88 -7.58 -11.39 -26.94
C SER A 88 -8.22 -10.27 -26.13
N LEU A 89 -8.64 -10.56 -24.90
CA LEU A 89 -9.19 -9.56 -23.98
C LEU A 89 -8.16 -8.50 -23.61
N LYS A 90 -6.95 -8.93 -23.24
CA LYS A 90 -5.81 -8.03 -22.95
C LYS A 90 -5.46 -7.16 -24.16
N ALA A 91 -5.35 -7.75 -25.35
CA ALA A 91 -5.08 -7.00 -26.58
C ALA A 91 -6.21 -6.01 -26.90
N HIS A 92 -7.46 -6.39 -26.65
CA HIS A 92 -8.61 -5.50 -26.79
C HIS A 92 -8.55 -4.32 -25.81
N GLN A 93 -8.17 -4.56 -24.55
CA GLN A 93 -7.98 -3.51 -23.55
C GLN A 93 -6.90 -2.50 -23.97
N CYS A 94 -5.71 -2.98 -24.39
CA CYS A 94 -4.66 -2.09 -24.89
C CYS A 94 -5.16 -1.25 -26.08
N ARG A 95 -5.95 -1.85 -26.98
CA ARG A 95 -6.53 -1.14 -28.13
C ARG A 95 -7.50 -0.04 -27.72
N THR A 96 -8.40 -0.31 -26.78
CA THR A 96 -9.35 0.69 -26.28
C THR A 96 -8.65 1.87 -25.62
N GLU A 97 -7.60 1.62 -24.83
CA GLU A 97 -6.78 2.66 -24.23
C GLU A 97 -6.03 3.49 -25.29
N LEU A 98 -5.48 2.84 -26.32
CA LEU A 98 -4.83 3.53 -27.44
C LEU A 98 -5.83 4.40 -28.23
N ASP A 99 -7.05 3.91 -28.45
CA ASP A 99 -8.11 4.67 -29.12
C ASP A 99 -8.54 5.88 -28.28
N TYR A 100 -8.62 5.75 -26.95
CA TYR A 100 -8.84 6.87 -26.04
C TYR A 100 -7.72 7.92 -26.13
N LEU A 101 -6.45 7.49 -26.08
CA LEU A 101 -5.31 8.42 -26.18
C LEU A 101 -5.28 9.12 -27.55
N LYS A 102 -5.63 8.42 -28.63
CA LYS A 102 -5.76 9.01 -29.98
C LYS A 102 -6.88 10.05 -30.04
N TYR A 103 -8.02 9.77 -29.40
CA TYR A 103 -9.09 10.75 -29.28
C TYR A 103 -8.64 11.97 -28.47
N TYR A 104 -7.98 11.76 -27.32
CA TYR A 104 -7.43 12.83 -26.49
C TYR A 104 -6.44 13.71 -27.25
N GLN A 105 -5.49 13.13 -28.00
CA GLN A 105 -4.60 13.89 -28.89
C GLN A 105 -5.37 14.74 -29.91
N SER A 106 -6.45 14.21 -30.48
CA SER A 106 -7.28 14.95 -31.44
C SER A 106 -7.96 16.14 -30.76
N THR A 107 -8.48 15.95 -29.53
CA THR A 107 -9.06 17.05 -28.75
C THR A 107 -8.03 18.13 -28.38
N LEU A 108 -6.79 17.75 -28.04
CA LEU A 108 -5.69 18.69 -27.79
C LEU A 108 -5.37 19.53 -29.04
N ARG A 109 -5.35 18.91 -30.22
CA ARG A 109 -5.17 19.63 -31.50
C ARG A 109 -6.31 20.61 -31.77
N THR A 110 -7.56 20.21 -31.52
CA THR A 110 -8.71 21.11 -31.65
C THR A 110 -8.63 22.27 -30.65
N ALA A 111 -8.21 22.01 -29.40
CA ALA A 111 -8.03 23.04 -28.39
C ALA A 111 -6.92 24.03 -28.74
N LEU A 112 -5.82 23.55 -29.34
CA LEU A 112 -4.73 24.40 -29.85
C LEU A 112 -5.21 25.36 -30.96
N LEU A 113 -6.11 24.89 -31.84
CA LEU A 113 -6.68 25.67 -32.95
C LEU A 113 -7.92 26.50 -32.56
N SER A 114 -8.36 26.43 -31.31
CA SER A 114 -9.61 27.07 -30.88
C SER A 114 -9.47 28.60 -30.85
N PRO A 115 -10.35 29.36 -31.53
CA PRO A 115 -10.26 30.82 -31.57
C PRO A 115 -10.67 31.49 -30.26
N THR A 116 -11.42 30.80 -29.39
CA THR A 116 -12.00 31.40 -28.17
C THR A 116 -11.09 31.31 -26.96
N ASN A 117 -10.19 30.32 -26.92
CA ASN A 117 -9.24 30.13 -25.84
C ASN A 117 -8.16 29.14 -26.30
N PRO A 118 -7.19 29.58 -27.12
CA PRO A 118 -6.18 28.67 -27.65
C PRO A 118 -5.32 28.14 -26.50
N LEU A 119 -5.11 26.82 -26.48
CA LEU A 119 -4.13 26.22 -25.58
C LEU A 119 -2.74 26.79 -25.92
N SER A 120 -1.93 27.12 -24.91
CA SER A 120 -0.58 27.61 -25.17
C SER A 120 0.24 26.52 -25.88
N THR A 121 1.11 26.92 -26.81
CA THR A 121 1.97 25.98 -27.55
C THR A 121 2.82 25.12 -26.61
N GLN A 122 3.29 25.71 -25.51
CA GLN A 122 4.06 24.98 -24.49
C GLN A 122 3.20 23.95 -23.75
N SER A 123 2.01 24.35 -23.28
CA SER A 123 1.09 23.43 -22.59
C SER A 123 0.65 22.28 -23.50
N TYR A 124 0.44 22.54 -24.79
CA TYR A 124 0.18 21.50 -25.78
C TYR A 124 1.36 20.54 -25.91
N ALA A 125 2.59 21.05 -26.01
CA ALA A 125 3.79 20.22 -26.12
C ALA A 125 3.99 19.33 -24.88
N ASP A 126 3.83 19.90 -23.68
CA ASP A 126 3.99 19.17 -22.41
C ASP A 126 2.95 18.04 -22.28
N GLU A 127 1.69 18.32 -22.62
CA GLU A 127 0.62 17.30 -22.64
C GLU A 127 0.88 16.23 -23.70
N MET A 128 1.34 16.61 -24.90
CA MET A 128 1.68 15.63 -25.93
C MET A 128 2.83 14.71 -25.52
N ILE A 129 3.84 15.21 -24.80
CA ILE A 129 4.91 14.39 -24.22
C ILE A 129 4.34 13.41 -23.18
N ALA A 130 3.43 13.86 -22.32
CA ALA A 130 2.78 13.00 -21.34
C ALA A 130 1.94 11.89 -22.00
N VAL A 131 1.26 12.21 -23.11
CA VAL A 131 0.52 11.22 -23.91
C VAL A 131 1.48 10.22 -24.57
N ASP A 132 2.56 10.68 -25.21
CA ASP A 132 3.54 9.77 -25.85
C ASP A 132 4.14 8.79 -24.84
N ARG A 133 4.50 9.29 -23.66
CA ARG A 133 5.02 8.47 -22.54
C ARG A 133 4.04 7.39 -22.10
N LYS A 134 2.73 7.61 -22.23
CA LYS A 134 1.69 6.60 -21.95
C LYS A 134 1.43 5.67 -23.13
N CYS A 135 1.45 6.18 -24.36
CA CYS A 135 1.22 5.40 -25.58
C CYS A 135 2.30 4.34 -25.80
N ARG A 136 3.58 4.69 -25.58
CA ARG A 136 4.72 3.82 -25.90
C ARG A 136 4.64 2.43 -25.25
N PRO A 137 4.49 2.29 -23.92
CA PRO A 137 4.40 0.97 -23.30
C PRO A 137 3.14 0.19 -23.74
N LEU A 138 2.02 0.88 -24.00
CA LEU A 138 0.79 0.23 -24.48
C LEU A 138 0.95 -0.34 -25.90
N LEU A 139 1.66 0.36 -26.78
CA LEU A 139 1.96 -0.13 -28.14
C LEU A 139 2.89 -1.35 -28.09
N GLU A 140 3.91 -1.31 -27.24
CA GLU A 140 4.83 -2.43 -27.02
C GLU A 140 4.09 -3.66 -26.47
N GLU A 141 3.26 -3.47 -25.42
CA GLU A 141 2.44 -4.54 -24.86
C GLU A 141 1.47 -5.11 -25.90
N PHE A 142 0.75 -4.25 -26.63
CA PHE A 142 -0.17 -4.69 -27.68
C PHE A 142 0.54 -5.49 -28.78
N ALA A 143 1.74 -5.07 -29.18
CA ALA A 143 2.54 -5.79 -30.17
C ALA A 143 3.01 -7.16 -29.66
N ILE A 144 3.43 -7.25 -28.40
CA ILE A 144 3.82 -8.50 -27.73
C ILE A 144 2.62 -9.44 -27.65
N LEU A 145 1.48 -8.97 -27.14
CA LEU A 145 0.25 -9.77 -27.03
C LEU A 145 -0.22 -10.29 -28.39
N THR A 146 -0.16 -9.45 -29.42
CA THR A 146 -0.54 -9.85 -30.78
C THR A 146 0.42 -10.90 -31.35
N ARG A 147 1.73 -10.79 -31.07
CA ARG A 147 2.72 -11.80 -31.47
C ARG A 147 2.51 -13.12 -30.73
N GLN A 148 2.31 -13.07 -29.41
CA GLN A 148 2.03 -14.25 -28.58
C GLN A 148 0.77 -14.96 -29.04
N ARG A 149 -0.30 -14.23 -29.34
CA ARG A 149 -1.54 -14.81 -29.86
C ARG A 149 -1.30 -15.56 -31.18
N ARG A 150 -0.58 -14.95 -32.12
CA ARG A 150 -0.25 -15.61 -33.41
C ARG A 150 0.61 -16.86 -33.25
N ALA A 151 1.60 -16.82 -32.35
CA ALA A 151 2.44 -17.97 -32.07
C ALA A 151 1.60 -19.12 -31.49
N LEU A 152 0.73 -18.82 -30.52
CA LEU A 152 -0.19 -19.80 -29.93
C LEU A 152 -1.16 -20.39 -30.97
N GLU A 153 -1.72 -19.55 -31.85
CA GLU A 153 -2.60 -19.99 -32.94
C GLU A 153 -1.85 -20.93 -33.93
N GLN A 154 -0.57 -20.64 -34.23
CA GLN A 154 0.27 -21.48 -35.09
C GLN A 154 0.58 -22.83 -34.43
N ASP A 155 0.95 -22.82 -33.15
CA ASP A 155 1.26 -24.04 -32.39
C ASP A 155 0.02 -24.95 -32.32
N LEU A 156 -1.14 -24.39 -31.98
CA LEU A 156 -2.41 -25.13 -31.94
C LEU A 156 -2.78 -25.70 -33.32
N THR A 157 -2.62 -24.92 -34.39
CA THR A 157 -2.94 -25.38 -35.75
C THR A 157 -1.98 -26.48 -36.20
N GLY A 158 -0.69 -26.36 -35.89
CA GLY A 158 0.34 -27.34 -36.21
C GLY A 158 0.13 -28.68 -35.50
N GLU A 159 -0.14 -28.63 -34.19
CA GLU A 159 -0.36 -29.85 -33.40
C GLU A 159 -1.64 -30.59 -33.82
N VAL A 160 -2.73 -29.85 -34.09
CA VAL A 160 -3.98 -30.43 -34.61
C VAL A 160 -3.76 -31.05 -35.99
N ALA A 161 -2.96 -30.43 -36.86
CA ALA A 161 -2.67 -30.99 -38.19
C ALA A 161 -1.88 -32.30 -38.12
N VAL A 162 -0.88 -32.40 -37.24
CA VAL A 162 -0.10 -33.63 -37.03
C VAL A 162 -1.00 -34.77 -36.52
N ARG A 163 -1.88 -34.48 -35.57
CA ARG A 163 -2.82 -35.48 -35.03
C ARG A 163 -3.85 -35.92 -36.09
N ARG A 164 -4.36 -34.99 -36.90
CA ARG A 164 -5.28 -35.32 -38.01
C ARG A 164 -4.63 -36.25 -39.04
N HIS A 165 -3.38 -36.01 -39.39
CA HIS A 165 -2.63 -36.90 -40.29
C HIS A 165 -2.43 -38.30 -39.70
N LYS A 166 -2.21 -38.42 -38.39
CA LYS A 166 -2.09 -39.71 -37.70
C LYS A 166 -3.41 -40.49 -37.75
N LEU A 167 -4.54 -39.81 -37.53
CA LEU A 167 -5.88 -40.42 -37.64
C LEU A 167 -6.17 -40.89 -39.07
N THR A 168 -5.93 -40.06 -40.09
CA THR A 168 -6.15 -40.46 -41.49
C THR A 168 -5.24 -41.61 -41.94
N ALA A 169 -4.00 -41.70 -41.44
CA ALA A 169 -3.10 -42.81 -41.74
C ALA A 169 -3.59 -44.16 -41.16
N ILE A 170 -4.28 -44.14 -40.02
CA ILE A 170 -4.89 -45.34 -39.42
C ILE A 170 -6.07 -45.82 -40.25
N THR A 171 -6.92 -44.90 -40.74
CA THR A 171 -8.09 -45.23 -41.57
C THR A 171 -7.73 -45.81 -42.94
N ILE A 172 -6.63 -45.36 -43.57
CA ILE A 172 -6.24 -45.85 -44.90
C ILE A 172 -5.60 -47.25 -44.83
N SER A 173 -5.07 -47.67 -43.68
CA SER A 173 -4.46 -49.00 -43.53
C SER A 173 -5.48 -50.15 -43.37
N THR A 174 -6.78 -49.86 -43.30
CA THR A 174 -7.84 -50.86 -43.07
C THR A 174 -8.63 -51.24 -44.34
N ASP A 175 -8.39 -50.58 -45.48
CA ASP A 175 -9.12 -50.82 -46.75
C ASP A 175 -8.55 -51.97 -47.63
N GLY A 176 -7.99 -53.01 -46.99
CA GLY A 176 -7.56 -54.23 -47.67
C GLY A 176 -8.70 -55.23 -47.82
N ASP A 177 -9.62 -54.99 -48.77
CA ASP A 177 -10.58 -55.94 -49.37
C ASP A 177 -11.11 -57.07 -48.47
N ARG A 178 -11.74 -56.71 -47.34
CA ARG A 178 -12.53 -57.65 -46.56
C ARG A 178 -13.76 -56.94 -46.03
N GLU A 179 -14.90 -57.17 -46.68
CA GLU A 179 -16.22 -56.86 -46.14
C GLU A 179 -16.39 -57.64 -44.83
N VAL A 180 -16.03 -57.01 -43.72
CA VAL A 180 -16.30 -57.48 -42.37
C VAL A 180 -17.29 -56.48 -41.78
N GLU A 181 -18.53 -56.94 -41.58
CA GLU A 181 -19.48 -56.29 -40.68
C GLU A 181 -18.76 -56.10 -39.34
N THR A 182 -18.33 -54.88 -39.08
CA THR A 182 -17.59 -54.52 -37.86
C THR A 182 -18.58 -53.88 -36.91
N ASP A 183 -18.95 -54.65 -35.90
CA ASP A 183 -19.38 -54.13 -34.61
C ASP A 183 -18.32 -53.11 -34.17
N LEU A 184 -18.65 -51.82 -34.26
CA LEU A 184 -17.75 -50.74 -33.84
C LEU A 184 -17.52 -50.88 -32.33
N ASP A 185 -16.30 -51.29 -31.96
CA ASP A 185 -15.90 -51.42 -30.57
C ASP A 185 -16.08 -50.06 -29.85
N PRO A 186 -16.83 -50.03 -28.73
CA PRO A 186 -17.13 -48.81 -27.97
C PRO A 186 -15.89 -48.12 -27.38
N ASP A 187 -14.72 -48.76 -27.47
CA ASP A 187 -13.45 -48.23 -26.97
C ASP A 187 -12.89 -47.10 -27.85
N THR A 188 -13.41 -46.89 -29.08
CA THR A 188 -12.93 -45.81 -29.97
C THR A 188 -13.44 -44.42 -29.57
N GLU A 189 -14.57 -44.31 -28.86
CA GLU A 189 -15.06 -43.01 -28.33
C GLU A 189 -14.23 -42.52 -27.14
N ALA A 190 -13.60 -43.43 -26.38
CA ALA A 190 -12.76 -43.07 -25.22
C ALA A 190 -11.49 -42.30 -25.60
N ASP A 191 -10.96 -42.51 -26.81
CA ASP A 191 -9.75 -41.84 -27.28
C ASP A 191 -9.99 -40.37 -27.68
N ALA A 192 -11.23 -40.01 -28.07
CA ALA A 192 -11.58 -38.64 -28.43
C ALA A 192 -11.65 -37.70 -27.19
N ASP A 193 -12.12 -38.22 -26.06
CA ASP A 193 -12.18 -37.48 -24.80
C ASP A 193 -10.77 -37.27 -24.20
N ALA A 194 -9.89 -38.26 -24.34
CA ALA A 194 -8.49 -38.15 -23.92
C ALA A 194 -7.74 -37.04 -24.68
N ASP A 195 -8.07 -36.82 -25.96
CA ASP A 195 -7.48 -35.76 -26.78
C ASP A 195 -7.97 -34.36 -26.37
N ALA A 196 -9.26 -34.21 -26.00
CA ALA A 196 -9.81 -32.97 -25.47
C ALA A 196 -9.16 -32.58 -24.13
N ASP A 197 -8.88 -33.56 -23.28
CA ASP A 197 -8.19 -33.38 -22.01
C ASP A 197 -6.71 -33.00 -22.21
N ALA A 198 -6.03 -33.58 -23.19
CA ALA A 198 -4.65 -33.22 -23.52
C ALA A 198 -4.52 -31.77 -24.01
N ILE A 199 -5.45 -31.29 -24.84
CA ILE A 199 -5.50 -29.89 -25.30
C ILE A 199 -5.80 -28.94 -24.12
N THR A 200 -6.68 -29.36 -23.21
CA THR A 200 -7.02 -28.61 -22.00
C THR A 200 -5.83 -28.53 -21.04
N LEU A 201 -5.09 -29.62 -20.86
CA LEU A 201 -3.89 -29.70 -20.01
C LEU A 201 -2.76 -28.83 -20.58
N LEU A 202 -2.50 -28.89 -21.89
CA LEU A 202 -1.49 -28.07 -22.55
C LEU A 202 -1.83 -26.58 -22.45
N SER A 203 -3.12 -26.23 -22.59
CA SER A 203 -3.63 -24.88 -22.34
C SER A 203 -3.41 -24.46 -20.89
N LYS A 204 -3.65 -25.32 -19.90
CA LYS A 204 -3.38 -24.99 -18.48
C LYS A 204 -1.88 -24.80 -18.20
N ALA A 205 -1.01 -25.64 -18.77
CA ALA A 205 0.43 -25.55 -18.60
C ALA A 205 1.01 -24.26 -19.20
N TYR A 206 0.55 -23.87 -20.40
CA TYR A 206 0.96 -22.63 -21.04
C TYR A 206 0.47 -21.40 -20.26
N ALA A 207 -0.70 -21.47 -19.63
CA ALA A 207 -1.25 -20.41 -18.80
C ALA A 207 -0.36 -20.21 -17.58
N SER A 208 -0.06 -21.30 -16.86
CA SER A 208 0.84 -21.30 -15.70
C SER A 208 2.23 -20.74 -16.05
N ALA A 209 2.78 -21.10 -17.21
CA ALA A 209 4.07 -20.60 -17.67
C ALA A 209 4.06 -19.08 -17.94
N LEU A 210 3.01 -18.57 -18.62
CA LEU A 210 2.82 -17.14 -18.87
C LEU A 210 2.60 -16.34 -17.57
N PHE A 211 1.85 -16.88 -16.61
CA PHE A 211 1.65 -16.26 -15.30
C PHE A 211 2.95 -16.22 -14.48
N SER A 212 3.79 -17.26 -14.54
CA SER A 212 5.03 -17.31 -13.74
C SER A 212 6.16 -16.38 -14.24
N LYS A 213 6.19 -16.04 -15.54
CA LYS A 213 7.33 -15.35 -16.16
C LYS A 213 7.06 -13.92 -16.68
N GLY A 214 5.81 -13.53 -16.92
CA GLY A 214 5.52 -12.30 -17.69
C GLY A 214 4.65 -11.24 -17.03
N LEU A 215 3.86 -11.56 -16.00
CA LEU A 215 2.77 -10.69 -15.52
C LEU A 215 2.89 -10.23 -14.05
N GLY A 216 3.87 -10.74 -13.30
CA GLY A 216 4.07 -10.40 -11.88
C GLY A 216 4.36 -8.93 -11.60
N MET A 217 4.79 -8.15 -12.60
CA MET A 217 5.12 -6.72 -12.39
C MET A 217 3.99 -5.73 -12.74
N ASN A 218 2.83 -6.17 -13.24
CA ASN A 218 1.80 -5.21 -13.70
C ASN A 218 0.33 -5.58 -13.39
N MET A 219 0.07 -6.56 -12.51
CA MET A 219 -1.30 -6.99 -12.17
C MET A 219 -2.05 -6.10 -11.16
N ASN A 220 -1.52 -4.94 -10.77
CA ASN A 220 -2.16 -4.07 -9.78
C ASN A 220 -3.34 -3.23 -10.34
N MET A 221 -4.01 -3.69 -11.41
CA MET A 221 -4.99 -2.92 -12.18
C MET A 221 -6.43 -3.47 -12.16
N ASN A 222 -6.82 -4.25 -11.16
CA ASN A 222 -8.21 -4.70 -11.06
C ASN A 222 -8.83 -4.45 -9.67
N MET A 223 -9.55 -3.34 -9.52
CA MET A 223 -10.41 -3.10 -8.33
C MET A 223 -11.58 -2.14 -8.62
N ASN A 224 -12.81 -2.68 -8.71
CA ASN A 224 -14.21 -2.14 -8.78
C ASN A 224 -14.70 -0.88 -9.58
N ILE A 225 -15.65 -1.14 -10.51
CA ILE A 225 -16.14 -0.33 -11.67
C ILE A 225 -16.91 0.97 -11.34
N ALA A 226 -17.43 1.18 -10.13
CA ALA A 226 -18.17 2.43 -9.83
C ALA A 226 -17.29 3.60 -9.36
N SER A 227 -16.03 3.34 -8.95
CA SER A 227 -15.04 4.35 -8.53
C SER A 227 -13.79 4.40 -9.42
N GLN A 228 -13.86 3.84 -10.63
CA GLN A 228 -12.74 3.15 -11.28
C GLN A 228 -12.01 3.87 -12.43
N HIS A 229 -12.29 5.14 -12.72
CA HIS A 229 -11.46 5.91 -13.67
C HIS A 229 -10.24 6.57 -13.02
N ALA A 230 -10.03 6.32 -11.73
CA ALA A 230 -8.81 6.72 -11.05
C ALA A 230 -7.71 5.70 -11.36
N THR A 231 -6.68 6.11 -12.08
CA THR A 231 -5.45 5.31 -12.19
C THR A 231 -4.95 4.95 -10.78
N PRO A 232 -4.24 3.83 -10.57
CA PRO A 232 -3.69 3.48 -9.26
C PRO A 232 -2.91 4.64 -8.60
N ALA A 233 -2.23 5.45 -9.41
CA ALA A 233 -1.58 6.68 -8.97
C ALA A 233 -2.56 7.73 -8.45
N LEU A 234 -3.69 7.97 -9.13
CA LEU A 234 -4.73 8.88 -8.67
C LEU A 234 -5.41 8.38 -7.39
N ALA A 235 -5.69 7.07 -7.31
CA ALA A 235 -6.26 6.45 -6.11
C ALA A 235 -5.31 6.59 -4.92
N GLN A 236 -4.00 6.37 -5.13
CA GLN A 236 -2.98 6.57 -4.10
C GLN A 236 -2.83 8.05 -3.70
N ALA A 237 -2.86 8.97 -4.66
CA ALA A 237 -2.80 10.41 -4.39
C ALA A 237 -4.03 10.88 -3.59
N ARG A 238 -5.22 10.38 -3.94
CA ARG A 238 -6.46 10.65 -3.20
C ARG A 238 -6.38 10.08 -1.77
N PHE A 239 -5.99 8.83 -1.61
CA PHE A 239 -5.80 8.21 -0.31
C PHE A 239 -4.82 9.00 0.57
N ARG A 240 -3.66 9.38 0.01
CA ARG A 240 -2.67 10.22 0.71
C ARG A 240 -3.29 11.53 1.19
N ARG A 241 -3.99 12.25 0.31
CA ARG A 241 -4.63 13.53 0.65
C ARG A 241 -5.68 13.35 1.76
N ASP A 242 -6.51 12.33 1.63
CA ASP A 242 -7.62 12.08 2.56
C ASP A 242 -7.09 11.69 3.96
N VAL A 243 -5.97 10.94 4.03
CA VAL A 243 -5.26 10.64 5.29
C VAL A 243 -4.63 11.89 5.90
N LEU A 244 -3.87 12.67 5.11
CA LEU A 244 -3.24 13.90 5.62
C LEU A 244 -4.28 14.89 6.16
N SER A 245 -5.41 15.03 5.47
CA SER A 245 -6.52 15.84 5.94
C SER A 245 -7.16 15.30 7.22
N TYR A 246 -7.32 13.97 7.35
CA TYR A 246 -7.93 13.34 8.52
C TYR A 246 -7.14 13.60 9.80
N TYR A 247 -5.80 13.53 9.73
CA TYR A 247 -4.94 13.76 10.89
C TYR A 247 -4.54 15.22 11.11
N ALA A 248 -5.02 16.16 10.27
CA ALA A 248 -4.52 17.54 10.22
C ALA A 248 -2.98 17.60 10.07
N ALA A 249 -2.43 16.69 9.27
CA ALA A 249 -0.99 16.42 9.16
C ALA A 249 -0.32 17.13 8.00
N ALA A 250 -0.91 18.22 7.48
CA ALA A 250 -0.33 19.04 6.42
C ALA A 250 -0.58 20.52 6.72
N ARG A 251 0.45 21.35 6.54
CA ARG A 251 0.38 22.81 6.67
C ARG A 251 1.33 23.48 5.69
N VAL A 252 1.13 24.78 5.47
CA VAL A 252 2.08 25.63 4.77
C VAL A 252 2.56 26.68 5.78
N GLU A 253 3.85 26.66 6.10
CA GLU A 253 4.49 27.60 7.02
C GLU A 253 5.64 28.28 6.27
N GLU A 254 5.70 29.61 6.29
CA GLU A 254 6.73 30.39 5.59
C GLU A 254 6.85 30.12 4.08
N GLY A 255 5.77 29.61 3.46
CA GLY A 255 5.74 29.25 2.03
C GLY A 255 6.23 27.83 1.74
N GLU A 256 6.67 27.10 2.76
CA GLU A 256 7.11 25.71 2.66
C GLU A 256 5.99 24.75 3.08
N SER A 257 5.81 23.69 2.29
CA SER A 257 4.83 22.65 2.58
C SER A 257 5.43 21.66 3.57
N GLN A 258 4.84 21.59 4.76
CA GLN A 258 5.26 20.69 5.82
C GLN A 258 4.18 19.64 6.08
N MET A 259 4.63 18.45 6.47
CA MET A 259 3.77 17.35 6.88
C MET A 259 4.19 16.80 8.23
N TYR A 260 3.21 16.32 8.99
CA TYR A 260 3.40 15.89 10.36
C TYR A 260 3.49 14.36 10.45
N CYS A 261 4.57 13.86 11.02
CA CYS A 261 4.75 12.48 11.44
C CYS A 261 4.40 12.36 12.93
N PRO A 262 3.42 11.51 13.34
CA PRO A 262 3.05 11.32 14.75
C PRO A 262 4.19 10.82 15.64
N VAL A 263 5.26 10.28 15.07
CA VAL A 263 6.42 9.79 15.82
C VAL A 263 7.49 10.88 16.01
N THR A 264 7.73 11.72 15.01
CA THR A 264 8.89 12.63 14.99
C THR A 264 8.58 14.11 14.80
N GLY A 265 7.32 14.49 14.54
CA GLY A 265 6.92 15.89 14.42
C GLY A 265 6.80 16.37 12.97
N TRP A 266 7.01 17.67 12.75
CA TRP A 266 6.91 18.31 11.43
C TRP A 266 8.17 18.09 10.60
N TRP A 267 7.98 17.81 9.32
CA TRP A 267 9.02 17.60 8.31
C TRP A 267 8.60 18.23 6.99
N ASP A 268 9.57 18.39 6.08
CA ASP A 268 9.28 18.73 4.69
C ASP A 268 8.31 17.72 4.07
N ALA A 269 7.37 18.21 3.26
CA ALA A 269 6.34 17.38 2.63
C ALA A 269 6.89 16.19 1.83
N GLY A 270 8.09 16.33 1.24
CA GLY A 270 8.78 15.26 0.50
C GLY A 270 9.31 14.13 1.39
N SER A 271 9.59 14.43 2.65
CA SER A 271 10.16 13.49 3.63
C SER A 271 9.10 12.68 4.37
N VAL A 272 7.82 13.02 4.22
CA VAL A 272 6.70 12.28 4.84
C VAL A 272 5.94 11.47 3.79
N ARG A 273 5.71 10.21 4.12
CA ARG A 273 4.88 9.26 3.35
C ARG A 273 3.63 8.91 4.14
N VAL A 274 2.57 8.54 3.43
CA VAL A 274 1.39 7.96 4.07
C VAL A 274 1.54 6.45 4.01
N ALA A 275 1.87 5.87 5.15
CA ALA A 275 2.01 4.43 5.30
C ALA A 275 0.63 3.78 5.37
N ARG A 276 0.43 2.72 4.60
CA ARG A 276 -0.77 1.88 4.71
C ARG A 276 -0.53 0.80 5.76
N LEU A 277 -1.48 0.66 6.68
CA LEU A 277 -1.43 -0.38 7.72
C LEU A 277 -1.77 -1.74 7.12
N VAL A 278 -2.84 -1.79 6.32
CA VAL A 278 -3.20 -2.91 5.44
C VAL A 278 -2.80 -2.55 4.00
N PRO A 279 -1.81 -3.23 3.42
CA PRO A 279 -1.34 -2.98 2.06
C PRO A 279 -2.44 -3.11 1.01
N ALA A 280 -2.41 -2.25 -0.01
CA ALA A 280 -3.38 -2.29 -1.11
C ALA A 280 -3.35 -3.60 -1.91
N ALA A 281 -2.19 -4.26 -1.99
CA ALA A 281 -2.01 -5.53 -2.69
C ALA A 281 -2.86 -6.67 -2.09
N LEU A 282 -3.25 -6.55 -0.82
CA LEU A 282 -4.08 -7.53 -0.11
C LEU A 282 -5.58 -7.29 -0.27
N ALA A 283 -6.00 -6.33 -1.09
CA ALA A 283 -7.42 -6.02 -1.31
C ALA A 283 -8.12 -7.11 -2.14
N THR A 284 -8.28 -8.30 -1.57
CA THR A 284 -8.96 -9.48 -2.12
C THR A 284 -10.22 -9.80 -1.31
N GLY A 285 -11.07 -10.72 -1.82
CA GLY A 285 -12.23 -11.24 -1.10
C GLY A 285 -11.86 -11.85 0.26
N GLY A 286 -10.73 -12.57 0.31
CA GLY A 286 -10.22 -13.13 1.56
C GLY A 286 -9.97 -12.10 2.67
N LEU A 287 -9.63 -10.86 2.33
CA LEU A 287 -9.43 -9.80 3.34
C LEU A 287 -10.74 -9.42 4.02
N VAL A 288 -11.85 -9.43 3.27
CA VAL A 288 -13.20 -9.13 3.78
C VAL A 288 -13.58 -10.15 4.85
N ARG A 289 -13.35 -11.45 4.56
CA ARG A 289 -13.53 -12.55 5.52
C ARG A 289 -12.61 -12.42 6.73
N LEU A 290 -11.35 -12.08 6.52
CA LEU A 290 -10.37 -11.95 7.60
C LEU A 290 -10.77 -10.91 8.66
N PHE A 291 -11.37 -9.79 8.26
CA PHE A 291 -11.83 -8.77 9.20
C PHE A 291 -13.29 -8.93 9.64
N GLY A 292 -14.01 -9.93 9.12
CA GLY A 292 -15.41 -10.21 9.49
C GLY A 292 -16.41 -9.13 9.07
N GLU A 293 -15.99 -8.20 8.19
CA GLU A 293 -16.85 -7.14 7.69
C GLU A 293 -17.41 -7.52 6.32
N ARG A 294 -18.57 -6.96 5.94
CA ARG A 294 -19.08 -7.10 4.56
C ARG A 294 -18.20 -6.37 3.53
N GLU A 295 -17.49 -5.34 3.97
CA GLU A 295 -16.57 -4.57 3.14
C GLU A 295 -15.43 -4.01 3.99
N VAL A 296 -14.22 -4.49 3.76
CA VAL A 296 -13.01 -3.88 4.35
C VAL A 296 -12.61 -2.71 3.47
N ALA A 297 -12.92 -1.50 3.94
CA ALA A 297 -12.55 -0.28 3.24
C ALA A 297 -11.02 -0.06 3.31
N VAL A 298 -10.25 -0.74 2.45
CA VAL A 298 -8.78 -0.56 2.33
C VAL A 298 -8.41 0.90 1.99
N GLY A 299 -9.35 1.63 1.38
CA GLY A 299 -9.26 3.08 1.14
C GLY A 299 -9.68 3.97 2.31
N ASP A 300 -10.10 3.41 3.45
CA ASP A 300 -10.42 4.19 4.67
C ASP A 300 -9.18 4.94 5.13
N ARG A 301 -9.33 6.25 5.38
CA ARG A 301 -8.28 7.11 5.94
C ARG A 301 -7.70 6.61 7.27
N ARG A 302 -8.45 5.79 8.03
CA ARG A 302 -7.98 5.11 9.25
C ARG A 302 -7.03 3.94 8.98
N ASN A 303 -6.95 3.46 7.74
CA ASN A 303 -5.94 2.50 7.26
C ASN A 303 -4.61 3.18 6.88
N GLY A 304 -4.52 4.50 7.03
CA GLY A 304 -3.31 5.27 6.77
C GLY A 304 -2.75 5.92 8.03
N ILE A 305 -1.44 6.10 8.07
CA ILE A 305 -0.76 6.95 9.04
C ILE A 305 0.39 7.71 8.35
N PRO A 306 0.49 9.05 8.49
CA PRO A 306 1.60 9.79 7.92
C PRO A 306 2.88 9.52 8.74
N LEU A 307 3.95 9.05 8.11
CA LEU A 307 5.22 8.74 8.75
C LEU A 307 6.38 9.35 7.96
N HIS A 308 7.48 9.67 8.64
CA HIS A 308 8.74 9.97 7.95
C HIS A 308 9.11 8.79 7.03
N ALA A 309 9.63 9.06 5.83
CA ALA A 309 9.85 8.06 4.78
C ALA A 309 10.66 6.85 5.30
N LYS A 310 11.75 7.10 6.04
CA LYS A 310 12.56 6.04 6.64
C LYS A 310 11.82 5.23 7.71
N ILE A 311 10.92 5.86 8.47
CA ILE A 311 10.09 5.16 9.48
C ILE A 311 9.03 4.30 8.77
N GLU A 312 8.45 4.79 7.67
CA GLU A 312 7.53 4.02 6.83
C GLU A 312 8.21 2.80 6.20
N GLU A 313 9.42 2.97 5.66
CA GLU A 313 10.26 1.88 5.15
C GLU A 313 10.57 0.84 6.24
N ALA A 314 11.01 1.27 7.43
CA ALA A 314 11.26 0.37 8.56
C ALA A 314 10.00 -0.35 9.06
N MET A 315 8.84 0.32 9.03
CA MET A 315 7.58 -0.33 9.35
C MET A 315 7.24 -1.39 8.30
N ASN A 316 7.46 -1.12 7.01
CA ASN A 316 7.23 -2.08 5.90
C ASN A 316 8.17 -3.27 5.96
N ALA A 317 9.37 -3.08 6.49
CA ALA A 317 10.35 -4.11 6.74
C ALA A 317 10.10 -4.94 8.01
N GLY A 318 9.17 -4.51 8.87
CA GLY A 318 8.95 -5.13 10.17
C GLY A 318 10.07 -4.88 11.18
N VAL A 319 10.86 -3.81 11.00
CA VAL A 319 11.90 -3.34 11.94
C VAL A 319 11.31 -2.57 13.13
N ILE A 320 10.15 -1.97 12.93
CA ILE A 320 9.36 -1.32 13.99
C ILE A 320 7.92 -1.86 13.98
N ALA A 321 7.27 -1.76 15.13
CA ALA A 321 5.83 -1.97 15.27
C ALA A 321 5.19 -0.78 15.99
N ILE A 322 3.90 -0.55 15.75
CA ILE A 322 3.10 0.40 16.51
C ILE A 322 2.13 -0.41 17.36
N VAL A 323 2.17 -0.21 18.67
CA VAL A 323 1.41 -0.98 19.66
C VAL A 323 0.62 -0.07 20.58
N PRO A 324 -0.48 -0.54 21.20
CA PRO A 324 -1.22 0.28 22.15
C PRO A 324 -0.40 0.55 23.41
N VAL A 325 -0.65 1.70 24.02
CA VAL A 325 -0.14 2.00 25.36
C VAL A 325 -1.10 1.34 26.37
N PRO A 326 -0.60 0.55 27.33
CA PRO A 326 -1.43 -0.03 28.38
C PRO A 326 -2.29 1.06 29.04
N PRO A 327 -3.57 0.78 29.31
CA PRO A 327 -4.42 1.74 30.02
C PRO A 327 -3.90 1.91 31.46
N THR A 328 -3.80 3.15 31.93
CA THR A 328 -3.45 3.44 33.33
C THR A 328 -4.64 3.15 34.26
N GLU A 329 -5.86 3.28 33.72
CA GLU A 329 -7.13 3.09 34.42
C GLU A 329 -7.80 1.78 33.97
N PRO A 330 -8.61 1.13 34.82
CA PRO A 330 -9.17 -0.20 34.55
C PRO A 330 -10.21 -0.26 33.42
N ASP A 331 -10.61 0.86 32.83
CA ASP A 331 -11.65 0.93 31.79
C ASP A 331 -11.25 0.33 30.41
N ASN A 332 -10.10 -0.34 30.34
CA ASN A 332 -9.59 -1.12 29.19
C ASN A 332 -9.56 -0.37 27.84
N GLN A 333 -9.70 0.96 27.85
CA GLN A 333 -9.70 1.76 26.64
C GLN A 333 -8.27 2.13 26.24
N ILE A 334 -7.94 1.94 24.96
CA ILE A 334 -6.63 2.30 24.39
C ILE A 334 -6.35 3.79 24.64
N SER A 335 -5.41 4.07 25.53
CA SER A 335 -5.04 5.43 25.94
C SER A 335 -4.20 6.16 24.89
N GLY A 336 -3.49 5.39 24.06
CA GLY A 336 -2.64 5.91 23.00
C GLY A 336 -1.90 4.80 22.28
N TRP A 337 -0.96 5.21 21.43
CA TRP A 337 -0.12 4.32 20.64
C TRP A 337 1.35 4.66 20.90
N LYS A 338 2.24 3.68 20.85
CA LYS A 338 3.68 3.87 20.92
C LYS A 338 4.38 3.09 19.81
N CYS A 339 5.48 3.64 19.32
CA CYS A 339 6.38 2.95 18.41
C CYS A 339 7.33 2.07 19.24
N ILE A 340 7.64 0.87 18.77
CA ILE A 340 8.62 -0.02 19.38
C ILE A 340 9.57 -0.58 18.33
N LEU A 341 10.81 -0.81 18.71
CA LEU A 341 11.82 -1.42 17.87
C LEU A 341 11.76 -2.95 18.01
N THR A 342 11.58 -3.65 16.89
CA THR A 342 11.51 -5.12 16.89
C THR A 342 12.88 -5.74 16.64
N ASN A 343 13.75 -5.04 15.91
CA ASN A 343 15.09 -5.51 15.56
C ASN A 343 16.18 -4.66 16.25
N GLU A 344 16.83 -5.23 17.26
CA GLU A 344 17.86 -4.56 18.06
C GLU A 344 19.09 -4.14 17.24
N SER A 345 19.34 -4.75 16.07
CA SER A 345 20.48 -4.36 15.21
C SER A 345 20.35 -2.93 14.65
N TYR A 346 19.14 -2.36 14.70
CA TYR A 346 18.87 -1.00 14.25
C TYR A 346 19.14 0.04 15.33
N ARG A 347 19.23 -0.36 16.59
CA ARG A 347 19.18 0.53 17.77
C ARG A 347 20.11 1.74 17.67
N ASP A 348 21.36 1.51 17.26
CA ASP A 348 22.38 2.57 17.18
C ASP A 348 22.49 3.24 15.81
N ARG A 349 21.70 2.81 14.81
CA ARG A 349 21.73 3.39 13.47
C ARG A 349 21.01 4.73 13.45
N ILE A 350 21.47 5.62 12.58
CA ILE A 350 20.86 6.93 12.34
C ILE A 350 19.82 6.76 11.23
N PHE A 351 18.59 7.24 11.43
CA PHE A 351 17.53 7.17 10.41
C PHE A 351 17.25 8.51 9.73
N SER A 352 17.67 9.62 10.34
CA SER A 352 17.54 10.95 9.76
C SER A 352 18.61 11.87 10.33
N ARG A 353 18.99 12.90 9.57
CA ARG A 353 19.82 14.01 10.03
C ARG A 353 19.04 15.28 9.84
N ASP A 354 19.00 16.11 10.88
CA ASP A 354 18.43 17.44 10.77
C ASP A 354 19.38 18.41 10.04
N LEU A 355 18.91 19.64 9.79
CA LEU A 355 19.71 20.68 9.15
C LEU A 355 20.94 21.10 9.97
N THR A 356 20.98 20.79 11.26
CA THR A 356 22.13 21.05 12.15
C THR A 356 23.17 19.92 12.10
N GLY A 357 22.88 18.83 11.38
CA GLY A 357 23.71 17.64 11.29
C GLY A 357 23.51 16.66 12.44
N HIS A 358 22.60 16.94 13.37
CA HIS A 358 22.25 16.02 14.46
C HIS A 358 21.52 14.81 13.87
N GLY A 359 22.08 13.63 14.11
CA GLY A 359 21.52 12.36 13.63
C GLY A 359 20.57 11.77 14.66
N SER A 360 19.28 11.67 14.32
CA SER A 360 18.30 10.94 15.12
C SER A 360 18.48 9.44 14.96
N ARG A 361 18.54 8.73 16.07
CA ARG A 361 18.77 7.28 16.11
C ARG A 361 17.48 6.48 16.31
N TRP A 362 17.48 5.20 15.91
CA TRP A 362 16.31 4.33 16.09
C TRP A 362 15.97 4.06 17.56
N ASN A 363 16.96 4.04 18.45
CA ASN A 363 16.71 3.88 19.89
C ASN A 363 15.85 4.99 20.50
N GLU A 364 15.82 6.19 19.89
CA GLU A 364 14.94 7.29 20.31
C GLU A 364 13.47 7.04 19.92
N LEU A 365 13.22 6.14 18.96
CA LEU A 365 11.88 5.77 18.53
C LEU A 365 11.30 4.63 19.36
N ASP A 366 12.15 3.84 20.01
CA ASP A 366 11.72 2.71 20.82
C ASP A 366 10.94 3.21 22.05
N HIS A 367 9.78 2.61 22.27
CA HIS A 367 8.76 3.03 23.23
C HIS A 367 8.28 4.48 23.11
N LYS A 368 8.55 5.18 21.99
CA LYS A 368 8.14 6.57 21.81
C LYS A 368 6.63 6.67 21.59
N PRO A 369 5.89 7.44 22.41
CA PRO A 369 4.46 7.63 22.20
C PRO A 369 4.19 8.42 20.91
N LEU A 370 3.14 8.03 20.19
CA LEU A 370 2.67 8.75 19.02
C LEU A 370 1.82 9.95 19.47
N THR A 371 2.17 11.13 18.99
CA THR A 371 1.42 12.36 19.22
C THR A 371 0.64 12.72 17.97
N PHE A 372 -0.66 12.96 18.07
CA PHE A 372 -1.50 13.35 16.92
C PHE A 372 -1.95 14.81 17.05
N GLN A 373 -2.11 15.51 15.92
CA GLN A 373 -2.55 16.92 15.90
C GLN A 373 -4.07 17.09 16.14
N SER A 374 -4.83 16.00 16.16
CA SER A 374 -6.27 15.97 16.37
C SER A 374 -6.67 14.70 17.13
N ASP A 375 -7.96 14.52 17.40
CA ASP A 375 -8.51 13.29 17.99
C ASP A 375 -8.55 12.10 17.01
N ALA A 376 -8.17 12.32 15.75
CA ALA A 376 -8.08 11.27 14.75
C ALA A 376 -7.06 10.19 15.17
N ARG A 377 -7.49 8.93 15.12
CA ARG A 377 -6.64 7.76 15.38
C ARG A 377 -6.75 6.75 14.24
N PRO A 378 -5.69 5.95 13.99
CA PRO A 378 -5.81 4.78 13.14
C PRO A 378 -6.78 3.77 13.74
N ALA A 379 -7.38 2.93 12.91
CA ALA A 379 -8.27 1.88 13.44
C ALA A 379 -7.43 0.77 14.09
N ALA A 380 -7.79 0.38 15.31
CA ALA A 380 -7.04 -0.61 16.10
C ALA A 380 -6.85 -1.93 15.35
N ARG A 381 -7.90 -2.45 14.68
CA ARG A 381 -7.81 -3.67 13.86
C ARG A 381 -6.77 -3.61 12.73
N PHE A 382 -6.58 -2.45 12.10
CA PHE A 382 -5.58 -2.29 11.05
C PHE A 382 -4.16 -2.26 11.63
N LEU A 383 -3.99 -1.64 12.81
CA LEU A 383 -2.73 -1.70 13.55
C LEU A 383 -2.44 -3.11 14.05
N PHE A 384 -3.46 -3.85 14.52
CA PHE A 384 -3.31 -5.23 14.96
C PHE A 384 -2.91 -6.14 13.80
N PHE A 385 -3.59 -6.04 12.66
CA PHE A 385 -3.18 -6.76 11.45
C PHE A 385 -1.74 -6.43 11.05
N ARG A 386 -1.36 -5.14 11.14
CA ARG A 386 0.02 -4.73 10.87
C ARG A 386 1.01 -5.32 11.88
N PHE A 387 0.66 -5.40 13.15
CA PHE A 387 1.47 -6.05 14.18
C PHE A 387 1.67 -7.55 13.87
N VAL A 388 0.61 -8.25 13.44
CA VAL A 388 0.70 -9.63 12.97
C VAL A 388 1.65 -9.74 11.77
N MET A 389 1.55 -8.84 10.78
CA MET A 389 2.50 -8.81 9.66
C MET A 389 3.96 -8.66 10.13
N THR A 390 4.22 -7.76 11.09
CA THR A 390 5.55 -7.56 11.66
C THR A 390 6.06 -8.81 12.38
N TYR A 391 5.19 -9.51 13.11
CA TYR A 391 5.53 -10.82 13.71
C TYR A 391 5.91 -11.86 12.65
N LEU A 392 5.14 -11.96 11.56
CA LEU A 392 5.46 -12.88 10.46
C LEU A 392 6.78 -12.54 9.77
N GLN A 393 7.07 -11.25 9.57
CA GLN A 393 8.36 -10.80 9.06
C GLN A 393 9.51 -11.17 9.99
N ALA A 394 9.34 -11.03 11.30
CA ALA A 394 10.34 -11.45 12.26
C ALA A 394 10.60 -12.95 12.20
N LYS A 395 9.55 -13.78 12.03
CA LYS A 395 9.70 -15.23 11.81
C LYS A 395 10.42 -15.55 10.51
N LEU A 396 10.03 -14.93 9.40
CA LEU A 396 10.63 -15.17 8.07
C LEU A 396 12.09 -14.68 7.99
N GLY A 397 12.39 -13.55 8.62
CA GLY A 397 13.72 -12.93 8.66
C GLY A 397 14.64 -13.48 9.75
N GLY A 398 14.22 -14.47 10.53
CA GLY A 398 15.04 -15.08 11.58
C GLY A 398 15.28 -14.19 12.81
N ASN A 399 14.45 -13.17 13.06
CA ASN A 399 14.47 -12.39 14.29
C ASN A 399 13.77 -13.17 15.42
N VAL A 400 14.46 -14.22 15.89
CA VAL A 400 13.95 -15.17 16.89
C VAL A 400 13.64 -14.47 18.22
N GLY A 401 14.43 -13.48 18.63
CA GLY A 401 14.24 -12.78 19.91
C GLY A 401 12.92 -12.01 19.97
N TRP A 402 12.54 -11.29 18.92
CA TRP A 402 11.23 -10.63 18.86
C TRP A 402 10.08 -11.63 18.74
N ALA A 403 10.20 -12.61 17.85
CA ALA A 403 9.16 -13.62 17.68
C ALA A 403 8.88 -14.40 18.98
N GLN A 404 9.92 -14.78 19.71
CA GLN A 404 9.80 -15.46 21.00
C GLN A 404 9.17 -14.58 22.08
N ARG A 405 9.44 -13.26 22.10
CA ARG A 405 8.75 -12.33 23.00
C ARG A 405 7.24 -12.36 22.76
N VAL A 406 6.81 -12.27 21.50
CA VAL A 406 5.38 -12.37 21.14
C VAL A 406 4.81 -13.75 21.53
N GLU A 407 5.54 -14.83 21.30
CA GLU A 407 5.08 -16.20 21.60
C GLU A 407 4.98 -16.54 23.09
N SER A 408 5.91 -16.01 23.90
CA SER A 408 6.06 -16.38 25.31
C SER A 408 4.97 -15.83 26.24
N GLY A 409 3.92 -15.21 25.71
CA GLY A 409 2.84 -14.63 26.51
C GLY A 409 3.13 -13.22 27.04
N THR A 410 4.33 -12.66 26.81
CA THR A 410 4.53 -11.19 26.93
C THR A 410 3.84 -10.43 25.79
N ALA A 411 3.12 -11.13 24.90
CA ALA A 411 2.20 -10.51 23.96
C ALA A 411 1.15 -9.64 24.68
N ASP A 412 0.67 -10.03 25.86
CA ASP A 412 -0.28 -9.22 26.64
C ASP A 412 0.35 -7.88 27.07
N ASP A 413 1.68 -7.87 27.31
CA ASP A 413 2.43 -6.64 27.59
C ASP A 413 2.61 -5.77 26.32
N LEU A 414 2.62 -6.41 25.15
CA LEU A 414 2.80 -5.75 23.85
C LEU A 414 1.49 -5.26 23.24
N TRP A 415 0.40 -6.00 23.42
CA TRP A 415 -0.92 -5.69 22.92
C TRP A 415 -1.99 -5.83 24.02
N PRO A 416 -1.99 -4.95 25.03
CA PRO A 416 -2.90 -5.02 26.19
C PRO A 416 -4.38 -4.75 25.89
N ALA A 417 -4.78 -4.61 24.62
CA ALA A 417 -6.10 -4.12 24.24
C ALA A 417 -6.94 -5.24 23.61
N ASP A 418 -7.82 -5.82 24.42
CA ASP A 418 -8.79 -6.83 23.97
C ASP A 418 -9.64 -6.30 22.80
N GLY A 419 -10.03 -7.18 21.88
CA GLY A 419 -10.95 -6.82 20.82
C GLY A 419 -11.04 -7.85 19.70
N GLU A 420 -12.21 -7.97 19.09
CA GLU A 420 -12.45 -8.87 17.97
C GLU A 420 -11.90 -8.26 16.66
N TYR A 421 -10.59 -8.33 16.45
CA TYR A 421 -9.93 -7.64 15.32
C TYR A 421 -9.90 -8.46 14.03
N LEU A 422 -9.68 -9.78 14.14
CA LEU A 422 -9.51 -10.68 13.00
C LEU A 422 -10.25 -12.01 13.22
N ASP A 423 -10.67 -12.65 12.14
CA ASP A 423 -11.25 -13.99 12.17
C ASP A 423 -10.18 -15.02 12.56
N ARG A 424 -10.47 -15.82 13.58
CA ARG A 424 -9.52 -16.78 14.15
C ARG A 424 -9.10 -17.84 13.14
N SER A 425 -10.07 -18.40 12.43
CA SER A 425 -9.87 -19.52 11.50
C SER A 425 -9.05 -19.09 10.27
N MET A 426 -9.42 -17.95 9.69
CA MET A 426 -8.76 -17.32 8.55
C MET A 426 -7.34 -16.89 8.92
N SER A 427 -7.17 -16.28 10.09
CA SER A 427 -5.84 -15.87 10.58
C SER A 427 -4.92 -17.08 10.74
N ALA A 428 -5.43 -18.16 11.35
CA ALA A 428 -4.67 -19.40 11.52
C ALA A 428 -4.29 -20.03 10.17
N ALA A 429 -5.22 -20.09 9.21
CA ALA A 429 -4.98 -20.60 7.87
C ALA A 429 -3.94 -19.76 7.11
N VAL A 430 -4.08 -18.43 7.12
CA VAL A 430 -3.17 -17.52 6.44
C VAL A 430 -1.76 -17.63 7.02
N VAL A 431 -1.60 -17.58 8.34
CA VAL A 431 -0.27 -17.69 8.98
C VAL A 431 0.38 -19.04 8.71
N ARG A 432 -0.40 -20.13 8.79
CA ARG A 432 0.07 -21.48 8.44
C ARG A 432 0.56 -21.54 6.99
N ASN A 433 -0.19 -20.96 6.05
CA ASN A 433 0.18 -20.94 4.63
C ASN A 433 1.37 -20.01 4.32
N VAL A 434 1.57 -18.93 5.08
CA VAL A 434 2.70 -17.99 4.87
C VAL A 434 4.00 -18.53 5.45
N CYS A 435 3.98 -19.04 6.69
CA CYS A 435 5.19 -19.38 7.44
C CYS A 435 5.35 -20.89 7.70
N GLY A 436 4.31 -21.70 7.56
CA GLY A 436 4.34 -23.13 7.88
C GLY A 436 4.22 -23.46 9.38
N PHE A 437 3.86 -22.49 10.22
CA PHE A 437 3.71 -22.66 11.67
C PHE A 437 2.30 -22.28 12.13
N GLU A 438 1.93 -22.72 13.34
CA GLU A 438 0.67 -22.33 13.97
C GLU A 438 0.78 -20.93 14.60
N VAL A 439 -0.35 -20.22 14.64
CA VAL A 439 -0.43 -18.93 15.31
C VAL A 439 -0.33 -19.16 16.81
N PRO A 440 0.56 -18.44 17.53
CA PRO A 440 0.65 -18.53 18.98
C PRO A 440 -0.70 -18.21 19.63
N GLU A 441 -1.09 -18.97 20.66
CA GLU A 441 -2.37 -18.74 21.35
C GLU A 441 -2.51 -17.31 21.89
N GLY A 442 -1.41 -16.68 22.34
CA GLY A 442 -1.40 -15.29 22.80
C GLY A 442 -1.71 -14.25 21.71
N LEU A 443 -1.62 -14.60 20.42
CA LEU A 443 -2.09 -13.73 19.32
C LEU A 443 -3.54 -14.01 18.92
N CYS A 444 -4.11 -15.14 19.33
CA CYS A 444 -5.49 -15.51 19.04
C CYS A 444 -6.45 -15.21 20.19
N GLY A 445 -6.02 -15.46 21.44
CA GLY A 445 -6.84 -15.29 22.64
C GLY A 445 -7.19 -13.82 22.86
N GLY A 446 -8.50 -13.51 22.92
CA GLY A 446 -8.99 -12.15 23.18
C GLY A 446 -8.92 -11.17 22.00
N PHE A 447 -8.17 -11.49 20.93
CA PHE A 447 -7.97 -10.62 19.77
C PHE A 447 -8.69 -11.06 18.49
N THR A 448 -9.30 -12.25 18.53
CA THR A 448 -9.95 -12.86 17.38
C THR A 448 -11.40 -13.20 17.67
N PHE A 449 -12.23 -13.19 16.64
CA PHE A 449 -13.60 -13.70 16.69
C PHE A 449 -13.71 -14.99 15.89
N ASP A 450 -14.69 -15.80 16.24
CA ASP A 450 -15.08 -16.98 15.46
C ASP A 450 -16.12 -16.53 14.43
N GLY A 451 -15.71 -16.36 13.16
CA GLY A 451 -16.65 -16.02 12.10
C GLY A 451 -17.68 -17.13 11.91
N GLU A 452 -18.93 -16.73 11.66
CA GLU A 452 -19.94 -17.67 11.17
C GLU A 452 -19.42 -18.22 9.83
N LEU A 453 -19.02 -19.50 9.84
CA LEU A 453 -18.60 -20.23 8.65
C LEU A 453 -19.77 -20.26 7.67
N GLY A 454 -19.91 -19.20 6.87
CA GLY A 454 -20.76 -19.21 5.69
C GLY A 454 -20.36 -20.41 4.85
N GLU A 455 -21.35 -21.23 4.48
CA GLU A 455 -21.18 -22.50 3.78
C GLU A 455 -20.11 -22.39 2.68
N VAL A 456 -18.96 -23.02 2.96
CA VAL A 456 -17.93 -23.49 2.02
C VAL A 456 -17.85 -22.71 0.71
N GLY A 457 -17.50 -21.44 0.78
CA GLY A 457 -16.76 -20.80 -0.31
C GLY A 457 -15.35 -21.41 -0.31
N GLU A 458 -14.99 -22.08 -1.40
CA GLU A 458 -13.74 -22.81 -1.66
C GLU A 458 -12.50 -22.18 -1.00
N GLY A 459 -11.60 -23.01 -0.46
CA GLY A 459 -10.34 -22.63 0.22
C GLY A 459 -9.33 -21.83 -0.62
N ASP A 460 -9.72 -21.42 -1.82
CA ASP A 460 -8.92 -20.62 -2.74
C ASP A 460 -8.67 -19.21 -2.20
N ASP A 461 -9.63 -18.59 -1.52
CA ASP A 461 -9.47 -17.23 -0.96
C ASP A 461 -8.40 -17.17 0.13
N GLU A 462 -8.31 -18.21 0.98
CA GLU A 462 -7.29 -18.36 2.02
C GLU A 462 -5.89 -18.47 1.40
N MET A 463 -5.74 -19.35 0.41
CA MET A 463 -4.48 -19.56 -0.28
C MET A 463 -4.04 -18.31 -1.05
N VAL A 464 -4.95 -17.67 -1.78
CA VAL A 464 -4.67 -16.43 -2.53
C VAL A 464 -4.27 -15.30 -1.58
N LEU A 465 -4.97 -15.13 -0.46
CA LEU A 465 -4.60 -14.12 0.53
C LEU A 465 -3.23 -14.42 1.13
N ALA A 466 -2.95 -15.67 1.50
CA ALA A 466 -1.66 -16.08 2.05
C ALA A 466 -0.51 -15.87 1.06
N MET A 467 -0.68 -16.25 -0.20
CA MET A 467 0.32 -16.03 -1.25
C MET A 467 0.65 -14.54 -1.42
N ARG A 468 -0.37 -13.68 -1.50
CA ARG A 468 -0.19 -12.22 -1.62
C ARG A 468 0.41 -11.62 -0.36
N LEU A 469 0.00 -12.08 0.81
CA LEU A 469 0.59 -11.64 2.07
C LEU A 469 2.07 -11.99 2.10
N ARG A 470 2.45 -13.22 1.76
CA ARG A 470 3.84 -13.63 1.67
C ARG A 470 4.64 -12.76 0.70
N GLU A 471 4.11 -12.48 -0.49
CA GLU A 471 4.75 -11.57 -1.46
C GLU A 471 5.00 -10.18 -0.86
N VAL A 472 4.00 -9.59 -0.21
CA VAL A 472 4.13 -8.28 0.43
C VAL A 472 5.14 -8.29 1.58
N LEU A 473 5.15 -9.34 2.41
CA LEU A 473 6.11 -9.45 3.53
C LEU A 473 7.54 -9.56 3.00
N MET A 474 7.75 -10.37 1.95
CA MET A 474 9.06 -10.55 1.32
C MET A 474 9.56 -9.27 0.66
N GLU A 475 8.69 -8.55 -0.06
CA GLU A 475 9.06 -7.28 -0.69
C GLU A 475 9.47 -6.23 0.36
N GLY A 476 8.72 -6.16 1.48
CA GLY A 476 9.06 -5.27 2.59
C GLY A 476 10.44 -5.52 3.18
N MET A 477 10.88 -6.79 3.26
CA MET A 477 12.19 -7.15 3.80
C MET A 477 13.36 -6.84 2.85
N ARG A 478 13.15 -6.82 1.52
CA ARG A 478 14.22 -6.54 0.54
C ARG A 478 14.74 -5.11 0.58
N VAL A 479 13.89 -4.14 0.90
CA VAL A 479 14.24 -2.70 0.88
C VAL A 479 15.35 -2.38 1.88
N VAL A 480 15.46 -3.19 2.93
CA VAL A 480 16.38 -2.99 4.05
C VAL A 480 17.84 -3.27 3.69
N GLU A 481 18.08 -4.30 2.88
CA GLU A 481 19.44 -4.81 2.61
C GLU A 481 20.27 -3.85 1.74
N LEU A 482 19.62 -2.97 0.98
CA LEU A 482 20.29 -2.07 0.03
C LEU A 482 20.91 -0.83 0.67
N ASP A 483 20.39 -0.37 1.82
CA ASP A 483 20.88 0.85 2.48
C ASP A 483 22.15 0.59 3.31
N GLU A 484 22.40 -0.66 3.72
CA GLU A 484 23.60 -1.03 4.49
C GLU A 484 24.90 -0.93 3.67
N GLY A 485 24.82 -1.07 2.34
CA GLY A 485 26.00 -1.04 1.47
C GLY A 485 26.44 0.35 0.99
N ALA A 486 25.59 1.39 1.15
CA ALA A 486 25.83 2.69 0.52
C ALA A 486 26.49 3.74 1.44
N VAL A 487 26.49 3.53 2.76
CA VAL A 487 26.90 4.57 3.73
C VAL A 487 28.40 4.59 4.02
N GLU A 488 29.16 3.54 3.65
CA GLU A 488 30.60 3.49 3.97
C GLU A 488 31.53 4.24 2.99
N THR A 489 31.05 4.74 1.85
CA THR A 489 31.94 5.23 0.77
C THR A 489 32.09 6.75 0.65
N GLU A 490 31.38 7.59 1.41
CA GLU A 490 31.34 9.04 1.13
C GLU A 490 31.99 9.97 2.18
N VAL A 491 32.79 9.43 3.13
CA VAL A 491 33.50 10.26 4.12
C VAL A 491 35.01 9.97 4.16
N VAL A 492 35.67 9.97 3.01
CA VAL A 492 37.12 10.16 2.94
C VAL A 492 37.46 11.04 1.74
N GLY A 493 37.85 12.29 1.99
CA GLY A 493 38.68 13.02 1.01
C GLY A 493 38.20 14.41 0.59
N LEU A 494 38.08 15.36 1.52
CA LEU A 494 38.44 16.75 1.24
C LEU A 494 39.35 17.27 2.35
N GLY A 495 40.54 16.66 2.43
CA GLY A 495 41.69 17.27 3.09
C GLY A 495 42.11 18.49 2.29
N VAL A 496 41.76 19.68 2.77
CA VAL A 496 42.24 20.95 2.27
C VAL A 496 43.73 21.04 2.61
N ASN A 497 44.60 20.75 1.65
CA ASN A 497 46.02 21.08 1.74
C ASN A 497 46.15 22.61 1.66
N GLY A 498 46.22 23.25 2.84
CA GLY A 498 46.77 24.59 2.97
C GLY A 498 48.29 24.51 2.89
N ASP A 499 48.85 24.67 1.69
CA ASP A 499 50.28 24.90 1.52
C ASP A 499 50.54 26.41 1.57
N GLY A 500 50.98 26.86 2.74
CA GLY A 500 51.54 28.18 2.96
C GLY A 500 53.06 28.07 3.05
N GLY A 501 53.76 28.61 2.07
CA GLY A 501 55.22 28.66 2.04
C GLY A 501 55.71 29.90 1.31
N GLY A 502 55.63 31.06 1.97
CA GLY A 502 56.38 32.25 1.61
C GLY A 502 57.52 32.44 2.60
N GLU A 503 58.76 32.30 2.13
CA GLU A 503 59.97 32.72 2.86
C GLU A 503 60.75 33.71 1.99
N ASP A 504 60.83 34.94 2.51
CA ASP A 504 61.79 35.97 2.14
C ASP A 504 62.70 36.20 3.38
N LYS A 505 64.03 36.10 3.15
CA LYS A 505 65.20 36.54 3.95
C LYS A 505 66.14 35.48 4.52
#